data_AF-A0A372ZLI0-F1
#
_entry.id   AF-A0A372ZLI0-F1
#
_cell.length_a   1.000
_cell.length_b   1.000
_cell.length_c   1.000
_cell.angle_alpha   90.00
_cell.angle_beta   90.00
_cell.angle_gamma   90.00
#
_symmetry.space_group_name_H-M   'P 1'
#
loop_
_entity.id
_entity.type
_entity.pdbx_description
1 polymer ?
#
loop_
_entity_poly.entity_id
_entity_poly.type
_entity_poly.pdbx_seq_one_letter_code
_entity_poly.pdbx_strand_id
1 'polypeptide(L)'
;MSVLLRAIPLLMGAVSAALGGYVLAHSTGPSARVAGLTLVFLAAVCLCLFAVAATVVRQLIGCFGALDRIGYPAFGFAVAGAAVGYGLGLLAESHRPVADFVAGSVVLGIGLVCVCVSSVAAVATRFTLIGQNAVLPEGSPPRSPAPFGRSAARALVAVPVLAAAAAWAWATVMLANGGGGDSDGRFTAGHVVVDQAIVCTALIGLVITLLRQIRNTYTRRERVWWLVPAAVLGAMDITGGLVVVALDPRPGQLATGYVQIGLGLLCWTVLSAVLLLALGWRRAAPPTGRVPLVPVGTTLLCLFMSAFLFESADPDVTVAARVLVGLGAVCFSLFAVVSVLEAGVADRN
;
A
#
# COMPACT_ATOMS: atom_id res chain seq x y z
N MET A 1 -4.38 -24.32 3.22
CA MET A 1 -4.46 -22.83 3.15
C MET A 1 -5.90 -22.42 2.85
N SER A 2 -6.58 -21.68 3.74
CA SER A 2 -8.04 -21.47 3.61
C SER A 2 -8.40 -20.44 2.53
N VAL A 3 -9.49 -20.70 1.79
CA VAL A 3 -10.16 -19.76 0.86
C VAL A 3 -10.43 -18.39 1.51
N LEU A 4 -10.60 -18.37 2.83
CA LEU A 4 -10.85 -17.16 3.62
C LEU A 4 -9.75 -16.10 3.45
N LEU A 5 -8.47 -16.47 3.47
CA LEU A 5 -7.36 -15.50 3.43
C LEU A 5 -7.31 -14.70 2.14
N ARG A 6 -7.66 -15.29 0.99
CA ARG A 6 -7.77 -14.54 -0.27
C ARG A 6 -9.07 -13.76 -0.38
N ALA A 7 -10.12 -14.10 0.38
CA ALA A 7 -11.39 -13.36 0.36
C ALA A 7 -11.33 -12.08 1.19
N ILE A 8 -10.47 -12.02 2.22
CA ILE A 8 -10.35 -10.86 3.13
C ILE A 8 -10.14 -9.54 2.36
N PRO A 9 -9.17 -9.41 1.42
CA PRO A 9 -9.01 -8.16 0.69
C PRO A 9 -10.24 -7.76 -0.15
N LEU A 10 -11.01 -8.72 -0.68
CA LEU A 10 -12.26 -8.41 -1.38
C LEU A 10 -13.32 -7.88 -0.42
N LEU A 11 -13.48 -8.50 0.75
CA LEU A 11 -14.43 -8.07 1.78
C LEU A 11 -14.08 -6.68 2.31
N MET A 12 -12.80 -6.44 2.61
CA MET A 12 -12.32 -5.14 3.07
C MET A 12 -12.43 -4.06 1.98
N GLY A 13 -12.18 -4.42 0.72
CA GLY A 13 -12.46 -3.56 -0.42
C GLY A 13 -13.95 -3.20 -0.52
N ALA A 14 -14.85 -4.17 -0.35
CA ALA A 14 -16.29 -3.94 -0.34
C ALA A 14 -16.72 -3.02 0.81
N VAL A 15 -16.16 -3.19 2.02
CA VAL A 15 -16.41 -2.28 3.15
C VAL A 15 -15.98 -0.86 2.82
N SER A 16 -14.76 -0.67 2.28
CA SER A 16 -14.25 0.66 1.91
C SER A 16 -15.09 1.31 0.81
N ALA A 17 -15.44 0.54 -0.24
CA ALA A 17 -16.25 1.02 -1.34
C ALA A 17 -17.70 1.34 -0.92
N ALA A 18 -18.31 0.50 -0.08
CA ALA A 18 -19.66 0.70 0.42
C ALA A 18 -19.74 1.95 1.30
N LEU A 19 -18.78 2.14 2.22
CA LEU A 19 -18.71 3.35 3.04
C LEU A 19 -18.48 4.59 2.18
N GLY A 20 -17.55 4.53 1.22
CA GLY A 20 -17.28 5.64 0.30
C GLY A 20 -18.50 6.01 -0.54
N GLY A 21 -19.16 5.01 -1.14
CA GLY A 21 -20.40 5.19 -1.89
C GLY A 21 -21.54 5.74 -1.04
N TYR A 22 -21.67 5.27 0.21
CA TYR A 22 -22.65 5.80 1.16
C TYR A 22 -22.41 7.28 1.44
N VAL A 23 -21.17 7.68 1.71
CA VAL A 23 -20.79 9.08 1.95
C VAL A 23 -21.08 9.94 0.73
N LEU A 24 -20.73 9.49 -0.48
CA LEU A 24 -21.01 10.24 -1.72
C LEU A 24 -22.50 10.39 -2.01
N ALA A 25 -23.33 9.42 -1.62
CA ALA A 25 -24.77 9.44 -1.87
C ALA A 25 -25.57 10.21 -0.80
N HIS A 26 -25.12 10.22 0.45
CA HIS A 26 -25.93 10.70 1.59
C HIS A 26 -25.30 11.85 2.38
N SER A 27 -24.05 12.22 2.12
CA SER A 27 -23.41 13.39 2.73
C SER A 27 -23.16 14.47 1.68
N THR A 28 -23.32 15.73 2.06
CA THR A 28 -23.10 16.89 1.17
C THR A 28 -21.85 17.67 1.59
N GLY A 29 -21.30 18.43 0.65
CA GLY A 29 -20.20 19.35 0.90
C GLY A 29 -18.80 18.85 0.48
N PRO A 30 -17.80 19.75 0.50
CA PRO A 30 -16.43 19.46 0.03
C PRO A 30 -15.77 18.29 0.76
N SER A 31 -15.90 18.26 2.08
CA SER A 31 -15.28 17.25 2.97
C SER A 31 -15.84 15.84 2.70
N ALA A 32 -17.16 15.75 2.48
CA ALA A 32 -17.82 14.49 2.09
C ALA A 32 -17.32 13.98 0.73
N ARG A 33 -17.13 14.87 -0.24
CA ARG A 33 -16.63 14.51 -1.57
C ARG A 33 -15.20 13.95 -1.51
N VAL A 34 -14.30 14.61 -0.76
CA VAL A 34 -12.93 14.13 -0.56
C VAL A 34 -12.90 12.77 0.14
N ALA A 35 -13.61 12.64 1.27
CA ALA A 35 -13.64 11.40 2.03
C ALA A 35 -14.25 10.24 1.23
N GLY A 36 -15.37 10.48 0.56
CA GLY A 36 -16.09 9.49 -0.21
C GLY A 36 -15.29 8.93 -1.38
N LEU A 37 -14.67 9.80 -2.18
CA LEU A 37 -13.80 9.38 -3.29
C LEU A 37 -12.55 8.65 -2.77
N THR A 38 -11.92 9.16 -1.72
CA THR A 38 -10.75 8.52 -1.11
C THR A 38 -11.08 7.09 -0.67
N LEU A 39 -12.22 6.89 0.02
CA LEU A 39 -12.69 5.57 0.45
C LEU A 39 -13.00 4.61 -0.71
N VAL A 40 -13.66 5.09 -1.77
CA VAL A 40 -13.91 4.28 -2.96
C VAL A 40 -12.60 3.82 -3.60
N PHE A 41 -11.60 4.69 -3.70
CA PHE A 41 -10.33 4.32 -4.31
C PHE A 41 -9.39 3.56 -3.36
N LEU A 42 -9.52 3.67 -2.04
CA LEU A 42 -8.84 2.74 -1.12
C LEU A 42 -9.29 1.29 -1.34
N ALA A 43 -10.52 1.05 -1.82
CA ALA A 43 -10.93 -0.27 -2.26
C ALA A 43 -10.09 -0.80 -3.44
N ALA A 44 -9.58 0.07 -4.31
CA ALA A 44 -8.68 -0.32 -5.41
C ALA A 44 -7.38 -0.93 -4.86
N VAL A 45 -6.84 -0.39 -3.76
CA VAL A 45 -5.66 -0.98 -3.08
C VAL A 45 -5.98 -2.38 -2.58
N CYS A 46 -7.15 -2.56 -1.95
CA CYS A 46 -7.62 -3.87 -1.50
C CYS A 46 -7.78 -4.88 -2.66
N LEU A 47 -8.27 -4.44 -3.83
CA LEU A 47 -8.34 -5.28 -5.04
C LEU A 47 -6.94 -5.65 -5.58
N CYS A 48 -5.97 -4.73 -5.54
CA CYS A 48 -4.59 -5.06 -5.89
C CYS A 48 -3.97 -6.04 -4.87
N LEU A 49 -4.26 -5.89 -3.58
CA LEU A 49 -3.84 -6.84 -2.54
C LEU A 49 -4.50 -8.22 -2.69
N PHE A 50 -5.76 -8.26 -3.14
CA PHE A 50 -6.41 -9.50 -3.55
C PHE A 50 -5.61 -10.20 -4.64
N ALA A 51 -5.15 -9.48 -5.67
CA ALA A 51 -4.35 -10.06 -6.74
C ALA A 51 -3.05 -10.69 -6.21
N VAL A 52 -2.38 -10.04 -5.25
CA VAL A 52 -1.20 -10.59 -4.56
C VAL A 52 -1.57 -11.88 -3.80
N ALA A 53 -2.56 -11.81 -2.91
CA ALA A 53 -2.98 -12.94 -2.09
C ALA A 53 -3.43 -14.13 -2.94
N ALA A 54 -4.26 -13.89 -3.96
CA ALA A 54 -4.75 -14.93 -4.86
C ALA A 54 -3.61 -15.58 -5.64
N THR A 55 -2.65 -14.78 -6.12
CA THR A 55 -1.44 -15.27 -6.81
C THR A 55 -0.64 -16.22 -5.93
N VAL A 56 -0.38 -15.84 -4.67
CA VAL A 56 0.42 -16.66 -3.75
C VAL A 56 -0.34 -17.89 -3.27
N VAL A 57 -1.60 -17.74 -2.81
CA VAL A 57 -2.42 -18.87 -2.34
C VAL A 57 -2.55 -19.93 -3.42
N ARG A 58 -2.84 -19.55 -4.67
CA ARG A 58 -3.02 -20.52 -5.76
C ARG A 58 -1.74 -21.29 -6.08
N GLN A 59 -0.57 -20.66 -5.93
CA GLN A 59 0.71 -21.36 -6.08
C GLN A 59 0.91 -22.38 -4.96
N LEU A 60 0.60 -22.01 -3.72
CA LEU A 60 0.80 -22.86 -2.54
C LEU A 60 -0.16 -24.06 -2.49
N ILE A 61 -1.34 -23.97 -3.11
CA ILE A 61 -2.28 -25.10 -3.21
C ILE A 61 -2.11 -25.91 -4.53
N GLY A 62 -1.11 -25.59 -5.35
CA GLY A 62 -0.87 -26.30 -6.62
C GLY A 62 -1.87 -26.02 -7.75
N CYS A 63 -2.74 -25.02 -7.61
CA CYS A 63 -3.76 -24.66 -8.61
C CYS A 63 -3.37 -23.45 -9.49
N PHE A 64 -2.08 -23.12 -9.59
CA PHE A 64 -1.63 -21.94 -10.32
C PHE A 64 -1.32 -22.23 -11.79
N GLY A 65 -2.19 -21.72 -12.68
CA GLY A 65 -2.09 -21.93 -14.12
C GLY A 65 -1.43 -20.79 -14.92
N ALA A 66 -1.40 -20.95 -16.24
CA ALA A 66 -0.91 -19.91 -17.17
C ALA A 66 -1.80 -18.66 -17.17
N LEU A 67 -3.13 -18.84 -17.07
CA LEU A 67 -4.08 -17.73 -16.97
C LEU A 67 -3.88 -16.94 -15.69
N ASP A 68 -3.66 -17.60 -14.55
CA ASP A 68 -3.43 -16.92 -13.26
C ASP A 68 -2.16 -16.05 -13.29
N ARG A 69 -1.12 -16.53 -13.95
CA ARG A 69 0.17 -15.86 -14.10
C ARG A 69 0.07 -14.50 -14.79
N ILE A 70 -0.89 -14.33 -15.70
CA ILE A 70 -1.08 -13.09 -16.45
C ILE A 70 -2.29 -12.33 -15.89
N GLY A 71 -3.37 -13.04 -15.58
CA GLY A 71 -4.66 -12.50 -15.18
C GLY A 71 -4.61 -11.70 -13.88
N TYR A 72 -3.99 -12.21 -12.81
CA TYR A 72 -3.94 -11.46 -11.54
C TYR A 72 -3.10 -10.19 -11.63
N PRO A 73 -1.86 -10.21 -12.18
CA PRO A 73 -1.11 -8.97 -12.39
C PRO A 73 -1.82 -7.99 -13.32
N ALA A 74 -2.40 -8.47 -14.44
CA ALA A 74 -3.11 -7.63 -15.38
C ALA A 74 -4.34 -6.97 -14.74
N PHE A 75 -5.10 -7.71 -13.94
CA PHE A 75 -6.21 -7.18 -13.15
C PHE A 75 -5.74 -6.06 -12.21
N GLY A 76 -4.66 -6.27 -11.46
CA GLY A 76 -4.10 -5.25 -10.59
C GLY A 76 -3.71 -3.97 -11.35
N PHE A 77 -3.00 -4.11 -12.47
CA PHE A 77 -2.61 -2.95 -13.29
C PHE A 77 -3.82 -2.26 -13.95
N ALA A 78 -4.87 -2.98 -14.32
CA ALA A 78 -6.10 -2.39 -14.84
C ALA A 78 -6.82 -1.56 -13.75
N VAL A 79 -6.92 -2.09 -12.53
CA VAL A 79 -7.45 -1.36 -11.37
C VAL A 79 -6.61 -0.11 -11.07
N ALA A 80 -5.29 -0.23 -11.10
CA ALA A 80 -4.38 0.91 -10.92
C ALA A 80 -4.57 1.97 -12.01
N GLY A 81 -4.68 1.56 -13.28
CA GLY A 81 -4.93 2.45 -14.41
C GLY A 81 -6.26 3.19 -14.29
N ALA A 82 -7.32 2.51 -13.85
CA ALA A 82 -8.62 3.15 -13.59
C ALA A 82 -8.52 4.22 -12.48
N ALA A 83 -7.81 3.93 -11.38
CA ALA A 83 -7.60 4.89 -10.30
C ALA A 83 -6.77 6.11 -10.73
N VAL A 84 -5.66 5.88 -11.44
CA VAL A 84 -4.82 6.96 -12.01
C VAL A 84 -5.64 7.80 -12.99
N GLY A 85 -6.36 7.16 -13.91
CA GLY A 85 -7.19 7.85 -14.90
C GLY A 85 -8.28 8.71 -14.27
N TYR A 86 -8.94 8.20 -13.23
CA TYR A 86 -9.95 8.96 -12.51
C TYR A 86 -9.35 10.17 -11.77
N GLY A 87 -8.24 9.98 -11.05
CA GLY A 87 -7.54 11.06 -10.36
C GLY A 87 -7.08 12.16 -11.32
N LEU A 88 -6.49 11.78 -12.46
CA LEU A 88 -6.12 12.73 -13.52
C LEU A 88 -7.34 13.43 -14.13
N GLY A 89 -8.45 12.72 -14.31
CA GLY A 89 -9.71 13.28 -14.80
C GLY A 89 -10.21 14.44 -13.93
N LEU A 90 -10.22 14.25 -12.61
CA LEU A 90 -10.57 15.31 -11.65
C LEU A 90 -9.61 16.49 -11.71
N LEU A 91 -8.31 16.23 -11.87
CA LEU A 91 -7.29 17.28 -11.91
C LEU A 91 -7.31 18.09 -13.21
N ALA A 92 -7.82 17.51 -14.31
CA ALA A 92 -7.88 18.12 -15.64
C ALA A 92 -9.05 19.10 -15.83
N GLU A 93 -10.00 19.16 -14.89
CA GLU A 93 -11.14 20.08 -14.98
C GLU A 93 -10.70 21.56 -14.89
N SER A 94 -11.17 22.39 -15.83
CA SER A 94 -10.74 23.78 -16.01
C SER A 94 -11.20 24.71 -14.88
N HIS A 95 -12.34 24.42 -14.26
CA HIS A 95 -12.90 25.17 -13.13
C HIS A 95 -13.11 24.22 -11.93
N ARG A 96 -12.05 23.50 -11.56
CA ARG A 96 -12.12 22.50 -10.50
C ARG A 96 -12.37 23.12 -9.11
N PRO A 97 -13.32 22.60 -8.33
CA PRO A 97 -13.42 22.91 -6.91
C PRO A 97 -12.17 22.47 -6.13
N VAL A 98 -11.90 23.12 -4.99
CA VAL A 98 -10.77 22.76 -4.10
C VAL A 98 -10.86 21.30 -3.63
N ALA A 99 -12.06 20.82 -3.30
CA ALA A 99 -12.28 19.42 -2.93
C ALA A 99 -11.88 18.44 -4.04
N ASP A 100 -12.08 18.79 -5.31
CA ASP A 100 -11.78 17.92 -6.45
C ASP A 100 -10.29 17.91 -6.74
N PHE A 101 -9.62 19.03 -6.49
CA PHE A 101 -8.15 19.08 -6.49
C PHE A 101 -7.54 18.18 -5.40
N VAL A 102 -8.08 18.23 -4.17
CA VAL A 102 -7.62 17.38 -3.07
C VAL A 102 -7.92 15.92 -3.37
N ALA A 103 -9.17 15.59 -3.68
CA ALA A 103 -9.60 14.23 -4.00
C ALA A 103 -8.85 13.67 -5.21
N GLY A 104 -8.70 14.43 -6.29
CA GLY A 104 -7.98 14.04 -7.50
C GLY A 104 -6.51 13.74 -7.23
N SER A 105 -5.84 14.56 -6.40
CA SER A 105 -4.45 14.34 -6.00
C SER A 105 -4.29 13.08 -5.14
N VAL A 106 -5.17 12.90 -4.14
CA VAL A 106 -5.16 11.72 -3.27
C VAL A 106 -5.47 10.45 -4.06
N VAL A 107 -6.46 10.47 -4.94
CA VAL A 107 -6.84 9.33 -5.79
C VAL A 107 -5.74 8.99 -6.80
N LEU A 108 -5.09 9.99 -7.39
CA LEU A 108 -3.93 9.78 -8.24
C LEU A 108 -2.82 9.05 -7.47
N GLY A 109 -2.48 9.52 -6.27
CA GLY A 109 -1.48 8.86 -5.45
C GLY A 109 -1.88 7.46 -4.98
N ILE A 110 -3.16 7.21 -4.66
CA ILE A 110 -3.69 5.85 -4.44
C ILE A 110 -3.45 4.98 -5.69
N GLY A 111 -3.73 5.50 -6.88
CA GLY A 111 -3.45 4.80 -8.14
C GLY A 111 -1.98 4.43 -8.30
N LEU A 112 -1.06 5.31 -7.93
CA LEU A 112 0.39 5.03 -7.94
C LEU A 112 0.79 3.96 -6.90
N VAL A 113 0.15 3.94 -5.73
CA VAL A 113 0.29 2.83 -4.76
C VAL A 113 -0.21 1.52 -5.37
N CYS A 114 -1.35 1.53 -6.06
CA CYS A 114 -1.89 0.36 -6.76
C CYS A 114 -0.93 -0.17 -7.86
N VAL A 115 -0.23 0.71 -8.59
CA VAL A 115 0.84 0.32 -9.54
C VAL A 115 1.95 -0.45 -8.81
N CYS A 116 2.36 0.04 -7.63
CA CYS A 116 3.40 -0.61 -6.82
C CYS A 116 2.94 -1.98 -6.28
N VAL A 117 1.72 -2.07 -5.73
CA VAL A 117 1.15 -3.35 -5.25
C VAL A 117 0.96 -4.35 -6.40
N SER A 118 0.56 -3.89 -7.58
CA SER A 118 0.41 -4.75 -8.76
C SER A 118 1.76 -5.29 -9.25
N SER A 119 2.83 -4.50 -9.09
CA SER A 119 4.20 -4.96 -9.34
C SER A 119 4.62 -6.07 -8.36
N VAL A 120 4.20 -5.97 -7.09
CA VAL A 120 4.37 -7.07 -6.11
C VAL A 120 3.64 -8.33 -6.58
N ALA A 121 2.39 -8.22 -7.05
CA ALA A 121 1.64 -9.37 -7.59
C ALA A 121 2.35 -10.02 -8.78
N ALA A 122 2.89 -9.20 -9.71
CA ALA A 122 3.62 -9.67 -10.87
C ALA A 122 4.89 -10.46 -10.50
N VAL A 123 5.67 -9.96 -9.54
CA VAL A 123 6.84 -10.68 -9.02
C VAL A 123 6.41 -11.95 -8.27
N ALA A 124 5.33 -11.88 -7.49
CA ALA A 124 4.83 -12.99 -6.71
C ALA A 124 4.35 -14.17 -7.57
N THR A 125 4.21 -14.06 -8.89
CA THR A 125 3.88 -15.19 -9.79
C THR A 125 4.91 -16.33 -9.82
N ARG A 126 6.05 -16.16 -9.13
CA ARG A 126 7.12 -17.14 -8.95
C ARG A 126 7.47 -17.33 -7.47
N PHE A 127 6.52 -17.10 -6.58
CA PHE A 127 6.74 -17.03 -5.13
C PHE A 127 7.33 -18.32 -4.54
N THR A 128 6.89 -19.51 -5.01
CA THR A 128 7.38 -20.80 -4.50
C THR A 128 8.88 -21.00 -4.68
N LEU A 129 9.51 -20.29 -5.62
CA LEU A 129 10.95 -20.32 -5.81
C LEU A 129 11.72 -19.75 -4.60
N ILE A 130 11.10 -18.91 -3.77
CA ILE A 130 11.72 -18.38 -2.55
C ILE A 130 12.03 -19.51 -1.57
N GLY A 131 11.04 -20.36 -1.26
CA GLY A 131 11.23 -21.53 -0.38
C GLY A 131 12.29 -22.49 -0.91
N GLN A 132 12.20 -22.82 -2.20
CA GLN A 132 13.17 -23.68 -2.88
C GLN A 132 14.59 -23.10 -2.90
N ASN A 133 14.74 -21.79 -3.01
CA ASN A 133 16.06 -21.16 -2.95
C ASN A 133 16.60 -21.07 -1.53
N ALA A 134 15.72 -20.89 -0.54
CA ALA A 134 16.07 -20.73 0.86
C ALA A 134 16.67 -22.00 1.49
N VAL A 135 16.42 -23.19 0.90
CA VAL A 135 17.03 -24.45 1.36
C VAL A 135 18.44 -24.68 0.79
N LEU A 136 18.85 -23.94 -0.24
CA LEU A 136 20.19 -24.07 -0.81
C LEU A 136 21.28 -23.56 0.16
N PRO A 137 22.55 -23.99 0.02
CA PRO A 137 23.66 -23.38 0.74
C PRO A 137 23.81 -21.89 0.41
N GLU A 138 24.25 -21.08 1.38
CA GLU A 138 24.66 -19.70 1.12
C GLU A 138 25.78 -19.65 0.05
N GLY A 139 25.70 -18.67 -0.85
CA GLY A 139 26.65 -18.55 -1.98
C GLY A 139 26.32 -19.42 -3.19
N SER A 140 25.24 -20.24 -3.13
CA SER A 140 24.75 -20.98 -4.30
C SER A 140 24.48 -20.03 -5.48
N PRO A 141 24.78 -20.44 -6.73
CA PRO A 141 24.68 -19.56 -7.88
C PRO A 141 23.24 -19.11 -8.15
N PRO A 142 23.05 -18.00 -8.90
CA PRO A 142 21.73 -17.60 -9.37
C PRO A 142 21.07 -18.72 -10.19
N ARG A 143 19.73 -18.79 -10.16
CA ARG A 143 19.01 -19.79 -10.95
C ARG A 143 19.28 -19.66 -12.45
N SER A 144 19.47 -20.82 -13.10
CA SER A 144 19.58 -20.96 -14.55
C SER A 144 18.58 -22.02 -15.03
N PRO A 145 17.65 -21.69 -15.96
CA PRO A 145 17.42 -20.35 -16.50
C PRO A 145 16.86 -19.37 -15.44
N ALA A 146 17.06 -18.07 -15.67
CA ALA A 146 16.55 -17.05 -14.76
C ALA A 146 15.01 -17.04 -14.76
N PRO A 147 14.34 -17.04 -13.58
CA PRO A 147 12.86 -17.05 -13.51
C PRO A 147 12.19 -15.86 -14.19
N PHE A 148 12.92 -14.74 -14.25
CA PHE A 148 12.58 -13.55 -15.01
C PHE A 148 13.73 -13.20 -15.93
N GLY A 149 13.42 -12.92 -17.21
CA GLY A 149 14.40 -12.38 -18.15
C GLY A 149 14.95 -11.03 -17.68
N ARG A 150 16.13 -10.63 -18.18
CA ARG A 150 16.79 -9.37 -17.76
C ARG A 150 15.92 -8.13 -17.99
N SER A 151 15.18 -8.07 -19.10
CA SER A 151 14.24 -6.98 -19.39
C SER A 151 13.05 -6.99 -18.43
N ALA A 152 12.41 -8.14 -18.24
CA ALA A 152 11.29 -8.30 -17.31
C ALA A 152 11.66 -7.93 -15.87
N ALA A 153 12.80 -8.42 -15.37
CA ALA A 153 13.29 -8.08 -14.03
C ALA A 153 13.56 -6.57 -13.88
N ARG A 154 14.09 -5.89 -14.91
CA ARG A 154 14.28 -4.44 -14.90
C ARG A 154 12.94 -3.70 -14.91
N ALA A 155 12.00 -4.11 -15.76
CA ALA A 155 10.67 -3.49 -15.84
C ALA A 155 9.92 -3.60 -14.51
N LEU A 156 9.95 -4.77 -13.86
CA LEU A 156 9.30 -4.99 -12.57
C LEU A 156 9.82 -4.08 -11.45
N VAL A 157 11.07 -3.62 -11.54
CA VAL A 157 11.63 -2.61 -10.62
C VAL A 157 11.38 -1.19 -11.11
N ALA A 158 11.49 -0.93 -12.42
CA ALA A 158 11.36 0.41 -12.98
C ALA A 158 9.93 0.96 -12.81
N VAL A 159 8.90 0.13 -12.99
CA VAL A 159 7.50 0.54 -12.86
C VAL A 159 7.16 1.15 -11.48
N PRO A 160 7.42 0.49 -10.35
CA PRO A 160 7.16 1.09 -9.03
C PRO A 160 8.10 2.26 -8.72
N VAL A 161 9.33 2.28 -9.25
CA VAL A 161 10.24 3.44 -9.12
C VAL A 161 9.68 4.67 -9.82
N LEU A 162 9.16 4.51 -11.05
CA LEU A 162 8.52 5.60 -11.79
C LEU A 162 7.26 6.09 -11.09
N ALA A 163 6.46 5.17 -10.53
CA ALA A 163 5.27 5.52 -9.75
C ALA A 163 5.63 6.33 -8.48
N ALA A 164 6.65 5.90 -7.73
CA ALA A 164 7.14 6.64 -6.57
C ALA A 164 7.70 8.01 -6.96
N ALA A 165 8.48 8.09 -8.04
CA ALA A 165 9.04 9.34 -8.55
C ALA A 165 7.94 10.32 -8.98
N ALA A 166 6.88 9.83 -9.65
CA ALA A 166 5.73 10.64 -10.01
C ALA A 166 4.99 11.17 -8.77
N ALA A 167 4.80 10.34 -7.74
CA ALA A 167 4.18 10.76 -6.48
C ALA A 167 5.02 11.84 -5.77
N TRP A 168 6.34 11.63 -5.64
CA TRP A 168 7.26 12.61 -5.07
C TRP A 168 7.28 13.92 -5.85
N ALA A 169 7.33 13.86 -7.18
CA ALA A 169 7.30 15.04 -8.04
C ALA A 169 5.99 15.81 -7.85
N TRP A 170 4.84 15.12 -7.84
CA TRP A 170 3.54 15.74 -7.63
C TRP A 170 3.45 16.41 -6.25
N ALA A 171 3.85 15.70 -5.19
CA ALA A 171 3.88 16.24 -3.83
C ALA A 171 4.79 17.49 -3.73
N THR A 172 5.97 17.43 -4.35
CA THR A 172 6.93 18.55 -4.36
C THR A 172 6.35 19.77 -5.06
N VAL A 173 5.67 19.60 -6.20
CA VAL A 173 5.00 20.71 -6.91
C VAL A 173 3.94 21.38 -6.03
N MET A 174 3.20 20.60 -5.22
CA MET A 174 2.17 21.13 -4.33
C MET A 174 2.78 21.89 -3.15
N LEU A 175 3.83 21.35 -2.53
CA LEU A 175 4.47 21.92 -1.34
C LEU A 175 5.42 23.09 -1.67
N ALA A 176 6.13 23.06 -2.80
CA ALA A 176 7.08 24.10 -3.22
C ALA A 176 6.41 25.46 -3.50
N ASN A 177 5.12 25.48 -3.85
CA ASN A 177 4.34 26.70 -4.03
C ASN A 177 3.81 27.26 -2.69
N GLY A 178 4.60 27.15 -1.62
CA GLY A 178 4.33 27.72 -0.30
C GLY A 178 3.21 27.03 0.50
N GLY A 179 2.75 25.85 0.09
CA GLY A 179 1.63 25.15 0.73
C GLY A 179 0.29 25.89 0.69
N GLY A 180 0.22 27.07 0.04
CA GLY A 180 -0.97 27.89 -0.21
C GLY A 180 -1.75 28.41 1.00
N GLY A 181 -1.44 27.98 2.23
CA GLY A 181 -2.48 27.96 3.26
C GLY A 181 -3.64 27.03 2.86
N ASP A 182 -4.52 26.73 3.80
CA ASP A 182 -5.62 25.77 3.59
C ASP A 182 -6.61 26.17 2.47
N SER A 183 -6.60 27.44 2.02
CA SER A 183 -7.57 27.98 1.06
C SER A 183 -7.56 27.30 -0.31
N ASP A 184 -6.44 26.68 -0.72
CA ASP A 184 -6.29 26.01 -2.02
C ASP A 184 -6.19 24.47 -1.91
N GLY A 185 -6.28 23.91 -0.70
CA GLY A 185 -6.17 22.45 -0.46
C GLY A 185 -4.79 21.84 -0.75
N ARG A 186 -3.78 22.65 -1.12
CA ARG A 186 -2.43 22.20 -1.48
C ARG A 186 -1.65 21.63 -0.31
N PHE A 187 -1.85 22.16 0.90
CA PHE A 187 -1.25 21.61 2.11
C PHE A 187 -1.74 20.17 2.35
N THR A 188 -3.06 20.00 2.47
CA THR A 188 -3.73 18.72 2.73
C THR A 188 -3.33 17.67 1.69
N ALA A 189 -3.52 17.96 0.41
CA ALA A 189 -3.18 16.99 -0.63
C ALA A 189 -1.67 16.81 -0.80
N GLY A 190 -0.85 17.84 -0.59
CA GLY A 190 0.60 17.74 -0.68
C GLY A 190 1.15 16.77 0.35
N HIS A 191 0.74 16.91 1.62
CA HIS A 191 1.13 16.00 2.70
C HIS A 191 0.65 14.57 2.44
N VAL A 192 -0.63 14.36 2.15
CA VAL A 192 -1.15 13.00 1.88
C VAL A 192 -0.44 12.34 0.69
N VAL A 193 -0.07 13.09 -0.36
CA VAL A 193 0.68 12.54 -1.50
C VAL A 193 2.14 12.26 -1.14
N VAL A 194 2.79 13.03 -0.25
CA VAL A 194 4.10 12.68 0.32
C VAL A 194 4.02 11.30 1.00
N ASP A 195 3.00 11.09 1.82
CA ASP A 195 2.83 9.86 2.59
C ASP A 195 2.60 8.65 1.65
N GLN A 196 1.82 8.85 0.59
CA GLN A 196 1.64 7.86 -0.48
C GLN A 196 2.95 7.58 -1.24
N ALA A 197 3.78 8.61 -1.48
CA ALA A 197 5.10 8.44 -2.11
C ALA A 197 6.05 7.64 -1.21
N ILE A 198 5.97 7.82 0.12
CA ILE A 198 6.69 7.01 1.11
C ILE A 198 6.24 5.54 1.05
N VAL A 199 4.92 5.28 0.99
CA VAL A 199 4.38 3.92 0.84
C VAL A 199 4.86 3.28 -0.47
N CYS A 200 4.82 4.00 -1.59
CA CYS A 200 5.39 3.53 -2.87
C CYS A 200 6.89 3.18 -2.74
N THR A 201 7.64 4.01 -2.01
CA THR A 201 9.08 3.78 -1.76
C THR A 201 9.32 2.50 -0.95
N ALA A 202 8.49 2.23 0.08
CA ALA A 202 8.55 0.99 0.84
C ALA A 202 8.22 -0.25 -0.03
N LEU A 203 7.24 -0.13 -0.94
CA LEU A 203 6.85 -1.20 -1.86
C LEU A 203 7.94 -1.53 -2.89
N ILE A 204 8.77 -0.55 -3.31
CA ILE A 204 9.96 -0.82 -4.14
C ILE A 204 10.89 -1.80 -3.42
N GLY A 205 11.13 -1.58 -2.11
CA GLY A 205 11.93 -2.47 -1.28
C GLY A 205 11.37 -3.90 -1.24
N LEU A 206 10.05 -4.05 -1.14
CA LEU A 206 9.37 -5.35 -1.20
C LEU A 206 9.55 -6.04 -2.56
N VAL A 207 9.33 -5.32 -3.66
CA VAL A 207 9.52 -5.83 -5.03
C VAL A 207 10.95 -6.30 -5.26
N ILE A 208 11.95 -5.50 -4.87
CA ILE A 208 13.36 -5.85 -5.02
C ILE A 208 13.71 -7.08 -4.17
N THR A 209 13.23 -7.14 -2.92
CA THR A 209 13.46 -8.27 -2.03
C THR A 209 12.92 -9.56 -2.64
N LEU A 210 11.65 -9.56 -3.07
CA LEU A 210 11.03 -10.72 -3.72
C LEU A 210 11.80 -11.14 -4.99
N LEU A 211 12.12 -10.20 -5.88
CA LEU A 211 12.85 -10.50 -7.11
C LEU A 211 14.21 -11.15 -6.84
N ARG A 212 14.96 -10.61 -5.88
CA ARG A 212 16.29 -11.14 -5.54
C ARG A 212 16.20 -12.50 -4.86
N GLN A 213 15.22 -12.71 -3.98
CA GLN A 213 14.99 -14.01 -3.36
C GLN A 213 14.59 -15.08 -4.39
N ILE A 214 13.69 -14.75 -5.32
CA ILE A 214 13.26 -15.64 -6.42
C ILE A 214 14.43 -15.99 -7.36
N ARG A 215 15.33 -15.03 -7.62
CA ARG A 215 16.50 -15.22 -8.50
C ARG A 215 17.70 -15.85 -7.79
N ASN A 216 17.61 -16.10 -6.48
CA ASN A 216 18.70 -16.57 -5.63
C ASN A 216 19.92 -15.61 -5.60
N THR A 217 19.66 -14.30 -5.62
CA THR A 217 20.71 -13.25 -5.56
C THR A 217 20.58 -12.38 -4.30
N TYR A 218 19.76 -12.80 -3.33
CA TYR A 218 19.51 -12.03 -2.11
C TYR A 218 20.64 -12.17 -1.11
N THR A 219 21.19 -11.05 -0.65
CA THR A 219 22.39 -11.02 0.23
C THR A 219 22.12 -10.39 1.59
N ARG A 220 22.98 -10.66 2.58
CA ARG A 220 22.86 -10.10 3.94
C ARG A 220 22.94 -8.57 3.95
N ARG A 221 23.71 -7.95 3.06
CA ARG A 221 23.80 -6.49 2.91
C ARG A 221 22.44 -5.90 2.53
N GLU A 222 21.71 -6.56 1.65
CA GLU A 222 20.39 -6.11 1.19
C GLU A 222 19.32 -6.14 2.26
N ARG A 223 19.51 -6.93 3.33
CA ARG A 223 18.64 -6.95 4.51
C ARG A 223 18.55 -5.57 5.15
N VAL A 224 19.63 -4.79 5.17
CA VAL A 224 19.66 -3.48 5.88
C VAL A 224 19.38 -2.32 4.93
N TRP A 225 19.88 -2.40 3.69
CA TRP A 225 19.85 -1.30 2.73
C TRP A 225 18.44 -0.79 2.36
N TRP A 226 17.42 -1.63 2.42
CA TRP A 226 16.03 -1.23 2.13
C TRP A 226 15.17 -1.10 3.38
N LEU A 227 15.45 -1.87 4.42
CA LEU A 227 14.67 -1.83 5.66
C LEU A 227 14.88 -0.51 6.42
N VAL A 228 16.12 -0.03 6.53
CA VAL A 228 16.41 1.18 7.31
C VAL A 228 15.81 2.44 6.68
N PRO A 229 16.01 2.74 5.38
CA PRO A 229 15.45 3.95 4.78
C PRO A 229 13.92 3.97 4.83
N ALA A 230 13.27 2.83 4.53
CA ALA A 230 11.82 2.77 4.57
C ALA A 230 11.28 2.91 6.00
N ALA A 231 11.94 2.32 7.02
CA ALA A 231 11.57 2.52 8.42
C ALA A 231 11.72 3.98 8.88
N VAL A 232 12.79 4.66 8.44
CA VAL A 232 12.97 6.09 8.69
C VAL A 232 11.86 6.91 8.05
N LEU A 233 11.51 6.64 6.79
CA LEU A 233 10.44 7.35 6.11
C LEU A 233 9.07 7.11 6.78
N GLY A 234 8.75 5.88 7.17
CA GLY A 234 7.52 5.59 7.91
C GLY A 234 7.47 6.24 9.30
N ALA A 235 8.61 6.33 10.00
CA ALA A 235 8.69 7.05 11.26
C ALA A 235 8.56 8.58 11.08
N MET A 236 9.13 9.13 10.00
CA MET A 236 8.99 10.54 9.64
C MET A 236 7.52 10.88 9.40
N ASP A 237 6.78 9.98 8.73
CA ASP A 237 5.36 10.14 8.44
C ASP A 237 4.53 10.23 9.73
N ILE A 238 4.67 9.26 10.63
CA ILE A 238 4.01 9.25 11.95
C ILE A 238 4.39 10.50 12.77
N THR A 239 5.68 10.85 12.80
CA THR A 239 6.15 12.00 13.57
C THR A 239 5.61 13.31 13.02
N GLY A 240 5.57 13.46 11.68
CA GLY A 240 5.00 14.62 11.02
C GLY A 240 3.51 14.78 11.32
N GLY A 241 2.75 13.69 11.24
CA GLY A 241 1.33 13.70 11.61
C GLY A 241 1.09 14.04 13.09
N LEU A 242 1.91 13.51 14.00
CA LEU A 242 1.87 13.88 15.43
C LEU A 242 2.17 15.36 15.66
N VAL A 243 3.16 15.92 14.96
CA VAL A 243 3.49 17.35 15.04
C VAL A 243 2.32 18.18 14.54
N VAL A 244 1.71 17.82 13.41
CA VAL A 244 0.53 18.52 12.87
C VAL A 244 -0.61 18.48 13.90
N VAL A 245 -0.91 17.33 14.52
CA VAL A 245 -1.96 17.22 15.54
C VAL A 245 -1.62 18.02 16.80
N ALA A 246 -0.37 17.99 17.26
CA ALA A 246 0.04 18.67 18.50
C ALA A 246 0.04 20.20 18.39
N LEU A 247 0.14 20.74 17.17
CA LEU A 247 0.08 22.19 16.92
C LEU A 247 -1.35 22.74 16.85
N ASP A 248 -2.36 21.89 17.09
CA ASP A 248 -3.81 22.21 17.05
C ASP A 248 -4.20 23.16 15.89
N PRO A 249 -3.93 22.75 14.64
CA PRO A 249 -4.15 23.59 13.49
C PRO A 249 -5.65 23.61 13.12
N ARG A 250 -5.98 24.32 12.05
CA ARG A 250 -7.36 24.36 11.53
C ARG A 250 -7.89 22.94 11.23
N PRO A 251 -9.20 22.71 11.33
CA PRO A 251 -9.82 21.37 11.18
C PRO A 251 -9.36 20.55 9.95
N GLY A 252 -9.20 21.17 8.77
CA GLY A 252 -8.70 20.49 7.57
C GLY A 252 -7.23 20.01 7.66
N GLN A 253 -6.38 20.78 8.36
CA GLN A 253 -5.00 20.38 8.63
C GLN A 253 -4.94 19.32 9.73
N LEU A 254 -5.82 19.40 10.73
CA LEU A 254 -5.96 18.38 11.75
C LEU A 254 -6.32 17.02 11.12
N ALA A 255 -7.26 17.02 10.17
CA ALA A 255 -7.60 15.83 9.40
C ALA A 255 -6.40 15.26 8.63
N THR A 256 -5.58 16.15 8.03
CA THR A 256 -4.33 15.76 7.36
C THR A 256 -3.39 15.04 8.33
N GLY A 257 -3.17 15.59 9.52
CA GLY A 257 -2.30 14.99 10.53
C GLY A 257 -2.71 13.57 10.94
N TYR A 258 -4.01 13.32 11.11
CA TYR A 258 -4.51 11.97 11.42
C TYR A 258 -4.38 10.99 10.25
N VAL A 259 -4.66 11.43 9.02
CA VAL A 259 -4.46 10.59 7.81
C VAL A 259 -2.98 10.25 7.63
N GLN A 260 -2.09 11.22 7.89
CA GLN A 260 -0.65 11.07 7.85
C GLN A 260 -0.17 10.00 8.84
N ILE A 261 -0.65 10.03 10.10
CA ILE A 261 -0.38 8.95 11.07
C ILE A 261 -0.85 7.59 10.52
N GLY A 262 -2.06 7.52 9.94
CA GLY A 262 -2.60 6.29 9.35
C GLY A 262 -1.75 5.73 8.20
N LEU A 263 -1.26 6.59 7.30
CA LEU A 263 -0.38 6.19 6.19
C LEU A 263 1.02 5.79 6.68
N GLY A 264 1.52 6.42 7.73
CA GLY A 264 2.76 6.02 8.38
C GLY A 264 2.66 4.61 8.98
N LEU A 265 1.54 4.30 9.64
CA LEU A 265 1.23 2.94 10.12
C LEU A 265 1.09 1.94 8.96
N LEU A 266 0.50 2.34 7.84
CA LEU A 266 0.45 1.52 6.62
C LEU A 266 1.87 1.22 6.08
N CYS A 267 2.75 2.21 6.04
CA CYS A 267 4.15 2.05 5.64
C CYS A 267 4.88 1.05 6.56
N TRP A 268 4.71 1.17 7.89
CA TRP A 268 5.22 0.20 8.87
C TRP A 268 4.64 -1.21 8.68
N THR A 269 3.38 -1.31 8.26
CA THR A 269 2.73 -2.58 7.93
C THR A 269 3.40 -3.24 6.73
N VAL A 270 3.67 -2.49 5.66
CA VAL A 270 4.41 -2.98 4.48
C VAL A 270 5.83 -3.40 4.86
N LEU A 271 6.52 -2.60 5.68
CA LEU A 271 7.86 -2.90 6.18
C LEU A 271 7.92 -4.19 6.98
N SER A 272 6.91 -4.46 7.81
CA SER A 272 6.82 -5.70 8.57
C SER A 272 6.80 -6.93 7.66
N ALA A 273 6.20 -6.83 6.46
CA ALA A 273 6.21 -7.89 5.46
C ALA A 273 7.61 -8.08 4.84
N VAL A 274 8.31 -6.98 4.50
CA VAL A 274 9.69 -7.04 4.00
C VAL A 274 10.61 -7.66 5.05
N LEU A 275 10.47 -7.24 6.31
CA LEU A 275 11.23 -7.77 7.43
C LEU A 275 10.97 -9.27 7.60
N LEU A 276 9.71 -9.71 7.53
CA LEU A 276 9.36 -11.13 7.61
C LEU A 276 10.07 -11.95 6.53
N LEU A 277 10.03 -11.52 5.27
CA LEU A 277 10.71 -12.20 4.16
C LEU A 277 12.23 -12.21 4.34
N ALA A 278 12.80 -11.10 4.81
CA ALA A 278 14.23 -10.95 5.01
C ALA A 278 14.76 -11.79 6.19
N LEU A 279 13.98 -11.88 7.26
CA LEU A 279 14.27 -12.65 8.45
C LEU A 279 13.99 -14.15 8.24
N GLY A 280 12.97 -14.52 7.46
CA GLY A 280 12.67 -15.91 7.11
C GLY A 280 13.66 -16.54 6.13
N TRP A 281 14.40 -15.71 5.37
CA TRP A 281 15.38 -16.16 4.38
C TRP A 281 16.48 -17.05 4.99
N ARG A 282 16.61 -18.29 4.49
CA ARG A 282 17.59 -19.33 4.89
C ARG A 282 17.65 -19.68 6.38
N ARG A 283 16.68 -19.27 7.20
CA ARG A 283 16.63 -19.70 8.62
C ARG A 283 16.20 -21.14 8.76
N ALA A 284 16.88 -21.95 9.57
CA ALA A 284 16.50 -23.34 9.83
C ALA A 284 15.07 -23.48 10.39
N ALA A 285 14.67 -22.58 11.30
CA ALA A 285 13.29 -22.45 11.81
C ALA A 285 12.75 -21.06 11.41
N PRO A 286 12.07 -20.91 10.26
CA PRO A 286 11.38 -19.68 9.94
C PRO A 286 10.29 -19.40 11.01
N PRO A 287 9.90 -18.13 11.24
CA PRO A 287 8.76 -17.84 12.09
C PRO A 287 7.53 -18.54 11.47
N THR A 288 6.99 -19.54 12.16
CA THR A 288 5.78 -20.26 11.75
C THR A 288 4.72 -20.09 12.82
N GLY A 289 3.46 -19.93 12.39
CA GLY A 289 2.31 -19.89 13.29
C GLY A 289 2.20 -18.63 14.14
N ARG A 290 2.90 -17.53 13.79
CA ARG A 290 2.71 -16.25 14.47
C ARG A 290 1.65 -15.46 13.73
N VAL A 291 0.67 -14.94 14.46
CA VAL A 291 -0.26 -13.96 13.88
C VAL A 291 0.57 -12.70 13.56
N PRO A 292 0.57 -12.17 12.32
CA PRO A 292 1.26 -10.93 12.03
C PRO A 292 0.57 -9.76 12.75
N LEU A 293 1.05 -9.50 13.98
CA LEU A 293 0.45 -8.55 14.92
C LEU A 293 0.56 -7.10 14.45
N VAL A 294 1.57 -6.74 13.65
CA VAL A 294 1.75 -5.37 13.17
C VAL A 294 0.53 -4.94 12.33
N PRO A 295 0.15 -5.62 11.23
CA PRO A 295 -1.09 -5.32 10.50
C PRO A 295 -2.36 -5.27 11.35
N VAL A 296 -2.51 -6.15 12.34
CA VAL A 296 -3.69 -6.17 13.22
C VAL A 296 -3.70 -4.94 14.12
N GLY A 297 -2.56 -4.63 14.74
CA GLY A 297 -2.40 -3.46 15.60
C GLY A 297 -2.62 -2.15 14.83
N THR A 298 -2.10 -2.05 13.61
CA THR A 298 -2.31 -0.86 12.76
C THR A 298 -3.77 -0.71 12.34
N THR A 299 -4.46 -1.80 11.98
CA THR A 299 -5.92 -1.77 11.75
C THR A 299 -6.68 -1.28 12.97
N LEU A 300 -6.42 -1.87 14.15
CA LEU A 300 -7.12 -1.51 15.38
C LEU A 300 -6.86 -0.06 15.77
N LEU A 301 -5.63 0.43 15.61
CA LEU A 301 -5.29 1.82 15.88
C LEU A 301 -5.99 2.78 14.91
N CYS A 302 -6.04 2.47 13.61
CA CYS A 302 -6.80 3.28 12.65
C CYS A 302 -8.30 3.33 13.00
N LEU A 303 -8.90 2.20 13.37
CA LEU A 303 -10.31 2.13 13.76
C LEU A 303 -10.58 2.84 15.10
N PHE A 304 -9.68 2.69 16.07
CA PHE A 304 -9.74 3.39 17.35
C PHE A 304 -9.71 4.90 17.12
N MET A 305 -8.70 5.41 16.41
CA MET A 305 -8.60 6.84 16.07
C MET A 305 -9.84 7.31 15.31
N SER A 306 -10.31 6.53 14.33
CA SER A 306 -11.54 6.84 13.60
C SER A 306 -12.74 7.04 14.53
N ALA A 307 -12.93 6.17 15.53
CA ALA A 307 -14.05 6.27 16.46
C ALA A 307 -14.03 7.60 17.24
N PHE A 308 -12.88 8.02 17.77
CA PHE A 308 -12.76 9.31 18.48
C PHE A 308 -12.96 10.51 17.56
N LEU A 309 -12.49 10.45 16.32
CA LEU A 309 -12.67 11.56 15.39
C LEU A 309 -14.12 11.75 14.95
N PHE A 310 -14.93 10.69 14.94
CA PHE A 310 -16.36 10.82 14.69
C PHE A 310 -17.10 11.59 15.80
N GLU A 311 -16.61 11.56 17.05
CA GLU A 311 -17.18 12.34 18.16
C GLU A 311 -16.98 13.85 18.02
N SER A 312 -16.02 14.30 17.20
CA SER A 312 -15.77 15.73 16.99
C SER A 312 -16.96 16.45 16.34
N ALA A 313 -17.80 15.73 15.60
CA ALA A 313 -18.90 16.25 14.77
C ALA A 313 -18.49 17.34 13.75
N ASP A 314 -17.20 17.65 13.62
CA ASP A 314 -16.65 18.59 12.65
C ASP A 314 -16.54 17.91 11.28
N PRO A 315 -17.18 18.42 10.21
CA PRO A 315 -17.15 17.82 8.88
C PRO A 315 -15.75 17.62 8.30
N ASP A 316 -14.81 18.52 8.61
CA ASP A 316 -13.44 18.47 8.10
C ASP A 316 -12.61 17.42 8.84
N VAL A 317 -12.75 17.33 10.16
CA VAL A 317 -12.11 16.27 10.97
C VAL A 317 -12.71 14.90 10.65
N THR A 318 -14.00 14.84 10.36
CA THR A 318 -14.72 13.61 9.97
C THR A 318 -14.18 13.01 8.66
N VAL A 319 -13.50 13.80 7.82
CA VAL A 319 -12.77 13.27 6.65
C VAL A 319 -11.72 12.25 7.09
N ALA A 320 -10.90 12.61 8.09
CA ALA A 320 -9.88 11.71 8.61
C ALA A 320 -10.49 10.47 9.26
N ALA A 321 -11.58 10.63 10.02
CA ALA A 321 -12.30 9.51 10.61
C ALA A 321 -12.69 8.47 9.54
N ARG A 322 -13.35 8.93 8.47
CA ARG A 322 -13.77 8.10 7.34
C ARG A 322 -12.58 7.47 6.62
N VAL A 323 -11.55 8.24 6.29
CA VAL A 323 -10.35 7.74 5.59
C VAL A 323 -9.62 6.69 6.44
N LEU A 324 -9.53 6.86 7.76
CA LEU A 324 -8.91 5.89 8.66
C LEU A 324 -9.66 4.54 8.70
N VAL A 325 -10.99 4.51 8.53
CA VAL A 325 -11.72 3.24 8.35
C VAL A 325 -11.23 2.52 7.09
N GLY A 326 -11.10 3.24 5.97
CA GLY A 326 -10.57 2.69 4.72
C GLY A 326 -9.12 2.22 4.85
N LEU A 327 -8.26 3.00 5.51
CA LEU A 327 -6.87 2.60 5.79
C LEU A 327 -6.82 1.37 6.71
N GLY A 328 -7.72 1.25 7.68
CA GLY A 328 -7.88 0.07 8.51
C GLY A 328 -8.22 -1.18 7.68
N ALA A 329 -9.12 -1.04 6.70
CA ALA A 329 -9.46 -2.09 5.73
C ALA A 329 -8.26 -2.50 4.85
N VAL A 330 -7.43 -1.54 4.41
CA VAL A 330 -6.18 -1.83 3.68
C VAL A 330 -5.17 -2.55 4.58
N CYS A 331 -4.98 -2.11 5.82
CA CYS A 331 -4.06 -2.76 6.79
C CYS A 331 -4.52 -4.19 7.11
N PHE A 332 -5.82 -4.44 7.21
CA PHE A 332 -6.36 -5.78 7.44
C PHE A 332 -6.28 -6.66 6.19
N SER A 333 -6.32 -6.06 5.00
CA SER A 333 -6.00 -6.76 3.75
C SER A 333 -4.52 -7.17 3.70
N LEU A 334 -3.61 -6.31 4.19
CA LEU A 334 -2.19 -6.63 4.32
C LEU A 334 -1.95 -7.75 5.35
N PHE A 335 -2.69 -7.78 6.47
CA PHE A 335 -2.66 -8.91 7.40
C PHE A 335 -2.86 -10.25 6.67
N ALA A 336 -3.86 -10.31 5.80
CA ALA A 336 -4.16 -11.52 5.04
C ALA A 336 -3.04 -11.87 4.05
N VAL A 337 -2.48 -10.87 3.35
CA VAL A 337 -1.33 -11.07 2.46
C VAL A 337 -0.11 -11.56 3.23
N VAL A 338 0.27 -10.91 4.33
CA VAL A 338 1.44 -11.30 5.15
C VAL A 338 1.26 -12.70 5.71
N SER A 339 0.06 -13.06 6.18
CA SER A 339 -0.23 -14.41 6.70
C SER A 339 -0.02 -15.48 5.62
N VAL A 340 -0.42 -15.20 4.38
CA VAL A 340 -0.19 -16.11 3.24
C VAL A 340 1.30 -16.18 2.87
N LEU A 341 2.02 -15.06 2.91
CA LEU A 341 3.46 -15.03 2.65
C LEU A 341 4.24 -15.83 3.70
N GLU A 342 3.90 -15.69 4.98
CA GLU A 342 4.50 -16.47 6.07
C GLU A 342 4.26 -17.96 5.88
N ALA A 343 3.01 -18.35 5.61
CA ALA A 343 2.65 -19.74 5.36
C ALA A 343 3.45 -20.34 4.19
N GLY A 344 3.68 -19.58 3.12
CA GLY A 344 4.48 -20.06 1.99
C GLY A 344 6.00 -20.02 2.18
N VAL A 345 6.53 -19.23 3.13
CA VAL A 345 7.94 -19.32 3.54
C VAL A 345 8.18 -20.51 4.47
N ALA A 346 7.16 -20.87 5.24
CA ALA A 346 7.15 -22.04 6.13
C ALA A 346 7.07 -23.36 5.36
N ASP A 347 6.34 -23.38 4.25
CA ASP A 347 6.17 -24.55 3.38
C ASP A 347 7.45 -24.79 2.54
N ARG A 348 8.40 -25.53 3.11
CA ARG A 348 9.71 -25.82 2.50
C ARG A 348 9.84 -27.25 1.96
N ASN A 349 8.74 -27.96 1.87
CA ASN A 349 8.69 -29.35 1.42
C ASN A 349 8.16 -29.47 -0.01
#